data_AF-A0A016XJ58-F1
#
_entry.id   AF-A0A016XJ58-F1
#
_cell.length_a   1.000
_cell.length_b   1.000
_cell.length_c   1.000
_cell.angle_alpha   90.00
_cell.angle_beta   90.00
_cell.angle_gamma   90.00
#
_symmetry.space_group_name_H-M   'P 1'
#
loop_
_entity.id
_entity.type
_entity.pdbx_description
1 polymer ?
#
loop_
_entity_poly.entity_id
_entity_poly.type
_entity_poly.pdbx_seq_one_letter_code
_entity_poly.pdbx_strand_id
1 'polypeptide(L)'
;MKLTAALCLSLVATMSQAQDDNKPDCRHQVVDKNIVSLCHRPAGLFQHYHFSLSLNDQLIFVLVDDYVEKVELEHIIPEGPALEFPLSKQPGLKRVKITGGCVPISEQQTEVGRKCDFSWGKLQAIRNVWFDFPDKDDPVYQQCMTGQAAVTTGKQADSLPLLEACIKGSAKNDQQRRQALIYRAWAHYTLENFPASLKDQQAAFAISPAQGYGDLVNMALYLREMKQYQEALTTLAQAEVFDKQARRISMSTQYPIGWNLQLMGRNEEAVKVLTDAIPAQPNFPFTYYLRGLAHEGLANREAAKADFEKFKELLVTFPGIDMNSRLVQAAIKKLQEYGIPVNDAKN
;
A
#
# COMPACT_ATOMS: atom_id res chain seq x y z
N MET A 1 29.24 7.64 22.69
CA MET A 1 28.57 6.33 22.71
C MET A 1 27.32 6.46 21.85
N LYS A 2 27.36 5.95 20.61
CA LYS A 2 26.29 6.14 19.61
C LYS A 2 25.12 5.22 19.99
N LEU A 3 24.02 5.80 20.46
CA LEU A 3 22.76 5.08 20.66
C LEU A 3 22.11 4.85 19.29
N THR A 4 21.94 3.58 18.96
CA THR A 4 21.19 3.07 17.82
C THR A 4 19.71 3.45 17.95
N ALA A 5 19.22 4.32 17.07
CA ALA A 5 17.80 4.52 16.85
C ALA A 5 17.26 3.28 16.12
N ALA A 6 16.69 2.35 16.88
CA ALA A 6 15.92 1.25 16.33
C ALA A 6 14.59 1.83 15.82
N LEU A 7 14.42 1.82 14.49
CA LEU A 7 13.19 2.22 13.86
C LEU A 7 12.10 1.21 14.23
N CYS A 8 11.09 1.67 14.94
CA CYS A 8 9.84 0.94 15.09
C CYS A 8 9.08 0.92 13.76
N LEU A 9 9.41 -0.04 12.90
CA LEU A 9 8.42 -0.66 12.04
C LEU A 9 7.69 -1.70 12.89
N SER A 10 6.43 -1.45 13.25
CA SER A 10 5.34 -2.41 13.06
C SER A 10 4.04 -1.89 13.64
N LEU A 11 3.15 -1.43 12.76
CA LEU A 11 1.88 -2.12 12.55
C LEU A 11 1.56 -2.13 11.06
N VAL A 12 2.44 -2.77 10.31
CA VAL A 12 1.95 -3.84 9.46
C VAL A 12 2.25 -5.10 10.27
N ALA A 13 1.24 -5.93 10.48
CA ALA A 13 1.37 -7.20 11.17
C ALA A 13 2.64 -7.93 10.70
N THR A 14 3.30 -8.61 11.64
CA THR A 14 4.27 -9.66 11.35
C THR A 14 3.60 -10.73 10.50
N MET A 15 3.60 -10.54 9.18
CA MET A 15 3.99 -11.62 8.31
C MET A 15 5.43 -11.31 7.95
N SER A 16 6.36 -12.05 8.56
CA SER A 16 7.53 -12.47 7.81
C SER A 16 6.99 -13.15 6.55
N GLN A 17 6.76 -12.37 5.49
CA GLN A 17 6.90 -12.91 4.17
C GLN A 17 8.41 -12.87 3.94
N ALA A 18 9.10 -13.91 4.44
CA ALA A 18 9.89 -14.66 3.49
C ALA A 18 8.98 -14.76 2.26
N GLN A 19 9.38 -14.10 1.17
CA GLN A 19 8.61 -14.08 -0.06
C GLN A 19 8.36 -15.56 -0.35
N ASP A 20 7.15 -16.01 -0.01
CA ASP A 20 6.76 -17.38 -0.27
C ASP A 20 6.74 -17.39 -1.78
N ASP A 21 7.73 -18.02 -2.39
CA ASP A 21 7.89 -18.07 -3.85
C ASP A 21 6.62 -18.67 -4.52
N ASN A 22 5.67 -19.21 -3.73
CA ASN A 22 4.35 -19.65 -4.14
C ASN A 22 3.20 -18.65 -3.97
N LYS A 23 3.39 -17.49 -3.33
CA LYS A 23 2.33 -16.50 -3.16
C LYS A 23 2.06 -15.78 -4.49
N PRO A 24 0.81 -15.70 -4.95
CA PRO A 24 0.48 -15.05 -6.21
C PRO A 24 0.79 -13.55 -6.15
N ASP A 25 1.51 -13.07 -7.18
CA ASP A 25 1.75 -11.65 -7.42
C ASP A 25 0.56 -11.08 -8.21
N CYS A 26 -0.13 -10.09 -7.63
CA CYS A 26 -1.43 -9.63 -8.09
C CYS A 26 -1.42 -8.15 -8.48
N ARG A 27 -2.21 -7.81 -9.49
CA ARG A 27 -2.56 -6.45 -9.89
C ARG A 27 -4.08 -6.31 -9.84
N HIS A 28 -4.56 -5.21 -9.29
CA HIS A 28 -5.97 -4.97 -9.05
C HIS A 28 -6.43 -3.73 -9.81
N GLN A 29 -7.57 -3.80 -10.49
CA GLN A 29 -8.22 -2.67 -11.14
C GLN A 29 -9.69 -2.61 -10.75
N VAL A 30 -10.21 -1.39 -10.61
CA VAL A 30 -11.63 -1.18 -10.29
C VAL A 30 -12.40 -0.94 -11.58
N VAL A 31 -13.41 -1.78 -11.84
CA VAL A 31 -14.27 -1.72 -13.03
C VAL A 31 -15.73 -1.82 -12.58
N ASP A 32 -16.51 -0.78 -12.86
CA ASP A 32 -17.91 -0.64 -12.44
C ASP A 32 -18.17 -1.03 -10.97
N LYS A 33 -17.36 -0.47 -10.05
CA LYS A 33 -17.40 -0.74 -8.59
C LYS A 33 -17.03 -2.17 -8.17
N ASN A 34 -16.45 -2.97 -9.06
CA ASN A 34 -15.93 -4.30 -8.74
C ASN A 34 -14.40 -4.29 -8.86
N ILE A 35 -13.72 -5.09 -8.05
CA ILE A 35 -12.27 -5.30 -8.13
C ILE A 35 -12.02 -6.47 -9.07
N VAL A 36 -11.42 -6.20 -10.22
CA VAL A 36 -10.86 -7.23 -11.11
C VAL A 36 -9.40 -7.42 -10.72
N SER A 37 -9.05 -8.64 -10.35
CA SER A 37 -7.68 -9.00 -9.99
C SER A 37 -7.11 -9.92 -11.05
N LEU A 38 -5.93 -9.59 -11.55
CA LEU A 38 -5.12 -10.49 -12.36
C LEU A 38 -3.87 -10.80 -11.55
N CYS A 39 -3.58 -12.08 -11.37
CA CYS A 39 -2.38 -12.53 -10.65
C CYS A 39 -1.61 -13.52 -11.49
N HIS A 40 -0.32 -13.61 -11.25
CA HIS A 40 0.52 -14.70 -11.73
C HIS A 40 1.27 -15.34 -10.57
N ARG A 41 1.60 -16.62 -10.71
CA ARG A 41 2.45 -17.33 -9.76
C ARG A 41 3.25 -18.41 -10.47
N PRO A 42 4.48 -18.72 -10.01
CA PRO A 42 5.18 -19.90 -10.46
C PRO A 42 4.35 -21.17 -10.20
N ALA A 43 4.42 -22.15 -11.08
CA ALA A 43 3.68 -23.38 -10.99
C ALA A 43 4.45 -24.60 -11.51
N GLY A 44 4.53 -25.62 -10.65
CA GLY A 44 5.00 -26.96 -11.01
C GLY A 44 6.52 -27.09 -11.18
N LEU A 45 6.93 -28.28 -11.62
CA LEU A 45 8.34 -28.68 -11.79
C LEU A 45 9.01 -28.09 -13.03
N PHE A 46 8.25 -27.47 -13.93
CA PHE A 46 8.68 -27.08 -15.28
C PHE A 46 8.80 -25.57 -15.47
N GLN A 47 8.84 -24.78 -14.38
CA GLN A 47 9.07 -23.33 -14.41
C GLN A 47 8.01 -22.50 -15.19
N HIS A 48 6.78 -23.00 -15.32
CA HIS A 48 5.67 -22.25 -15.92
C HIS A 48 5.02 -21.30 -14.91
N TYR A 49 4.34 -20.28 -15.41
CA TYR A 49 3.47 -19.41 -14.61
C TYR A 49 1.99 -19.76 -14.78
N HIS A 50 1.25 -19.75 -13.67
CA HIS A 50 -0.20 -19.77 -13.67
C HIS A 50 -0.75 -18.36 -13.52
N PHE A 51 -1.55 -17.93 -14.50
CA PHE A 51 -2.29 -16.67 -14.50
C PHE A 51 -3.72 -16.89 -14.02
N SER A 52 -4.17 -16.11 -13.05
CA SER A 52 -5.54 -16.17 -12.52
C SER A 52 -6.25 -14.84 -12.66
N LEU A 53 -7.44 -14.86 -13.25
CA LEU A 53 -8.35 -13.71 -13.27
C LEU A 53 -9.47 -13.94 -12.25
N SER A 54 -9.74 -12.96 -11.40
CA SER A 54 -10.85 -12.99 -10.44
C SER A 54 -11.64 -11.68 -10.42
N LEU A 55 -12.89 -11.76 -9.96
CA LEU A 55 -13.78 -10.61 -9.75
C LEU A 55 -14.27 -10.62 -8.31
N ASN A 56 -13.95 -9.59 -7.53
CA ASN A 56 -14.24 -9.51 -6.08
C ASN A 56 -13.83 -10.81 -5.36
N ASP A 57 -12.59 -11.24 -5.60
CA ASP A 57 -11.97 -12.48 -5.07
C ASP A 57 -12.59 -13.81 -5.52
N GLN A 58 -13.63 -13.77 -6.37
CA GLN A 58 -14.20 -14.96 -6.97
C GLN A 58 -13.46 -15.30 -8.27
N LEU A 59 -12.88 -16.50 -8.31
CA LEU A 59 -12.07 -17.00 -9.42
C LEU A 59 -12.90 -17.15 -10.72
N ILE A 60 -12.36 -16.65 -11.83
CA ILE A 60 -12.94 -16.83 -13.17
C ILE A 60 -12.21 -17.94 -13.92
N PHE A 61 -10.88 -17.83 -14.03
CA PHE A 61 -10.04 -18.85 -14.63
C PHE A 61 -8.66 -18.89 -13.99
N VAL A 62 -8.00 -20.04 -14.16
CA VAL A 62 -6.54 -20.18 -14.04
C VAL A 62 -6.04 -20.79 -15.34
N LEU A 63 -5.09 -20.13 -15.99
CA LEU A 63 -4.47 -20.60 -17.23
C LEU A 63 -2.96 -20.65 -17.03
N VAL A 64 -2.30 -21.60 -17.67
CA VAL A 64 -0.84 -21.59 -17.77
C VAL A 64 -0.41 -20.53 -18.79
N ASP A 65 0.79 -19.99 -18.64
CA ASP A 65 1.42 -19.00 -19.52
C ASP A 65 1.29 -19.34 -21.01
N ASP A 66 1.49 -20.59 -21.42
CA ASP A 66 1.37 -21.02 -22.82
C ASP A 66 -0.02 -20.75 -23.44
N TYR A 67 -1.08 -20.65 -22.62
CA TYR A 67 -2.46 -20.49 -23.10
C TYR A 67 -3.11 -19.16 -22.72
N VAL A 68 -2.40 -18.28 -22.00
CA VAL A 68 -2.95 -16.98 -21.59
C VAL A 68 -2.78 -15.89 -22.65
N GLU A 69 -1.98 -16.11 -23.70
CA GLU A 69 -1.64 -15.08 -24.70
C GLU A 69 -2.83 -14.58 -25.51
N LYS A 70 -3.81 -15.47 -25.72
CA LYS A 70 -5.06 -15.15 -26.43
C LYS A 70 -6.18 -16.02 -25.88
N VAL A 71 -6.96 -15.44 -24.98
CA VAL A 71 -8.09 -16.05 -24.30
C VAL A 71 -9.39 -15.52 -24.90
N GLU A 72 -10.30 -16.43 -25.20
CA GLU A 72 -11.69 -16.13 -25.52
C GLU A 72 -12.60 -17.10 -24.75
N LEU A 73 -13.29 -16.59 -23.73
CA LEU A 73 -14.30 -17.31 -22.98
C LEU A 73 -15.66 -16.73 -23.31
N GLU A 74 -16.65 -17.59 -23.49
CA GLU A 74 -18.00 -17.17 -23.86
C GLU A 74 -19.01 -17.76 -22.88
N HIS A 75 -19.92 -16.90 -22.41
CA HIS A 75 -20.98 -17.28 -21.49
C HIS A 75 -22.33 -16.81 -22.04
N ILE A 76 -23.31 -17.71 -22.05
CA ILE A 76 -24.70 -17.43 -22.40
C ILE A 76 -25.43 -17.09 -21.11
N ILE A 77 -25.96 -15.88 -21.03
CA ILE A 77 -26.67 -15.41 -19.83
C ILE A 77 -28.03 -16.10 -19.79
N PRO A 78 -28.30 -16.96 -18.78
CA PRO A 78 -29.55 -17.69 -18.69
C PRO A 78 -30.74 -16.74 -18.50
N GLU A 79 -31.89 -17.10 -19.06
CA GLU A 79 -33.14 -16.37 -18.85
C GLU A 79 -33.69 -16.71 -17.44
N GLY A 80 -33.94 -15.70 -16.60
CA GLY A 80 -34.52 -15.87 -15.26
C GLY A 80 -33.62 -15.41 -14.10
N PRO A 81 -33.96 -15.76 -12.84
CA PRO A 81 -33.24 -15.32 -11.65
C PRO A 81 -31.95 -16.14 -11.45
N ALA A 82 -30.96 -15.93 -12.30
CA ALA A 82 -29.63 -16.48 -12.13
C ALA A 82 -28.69 -15.53 -11.39
N LEU A 83 -27.86 -16.12 -10.52
CA LEU A 83 -26.73 -15.44 -9.89
C LEU A 83 -25.59 -15.37 -10.89
N GLU A 84 -25.47 -14.24 -11.57
CA GLU A 84 -24.36 -13.96 -12.49
C GLU A 84 -23.35 -13.02 -11.86
N PHE A 85 -22.11 -13.10 -12.35
CA PHE A 85 -21.11 -12.10 -12.08
C PHE A 85 -21.62 -10.69 -12.46
N PRO A 86 -21.36 -9.66 -11.63
CA PRO A 86 -21.81 -8.30 -11.90
C PRO A 86 -21.44 -7.80 -13.30
N LEU A 87 -20.20 -8.09 -13.76
CA LEU A 87 -19.72 -7.66 -15.07
C LEU A 87 -20.39 -8.40 -16.25
N SER A 88 -21.02 -9.56 -16.02
CA SER A 88 -21.79 -10.27 -17.05
C SER A 88 -23.14 -9.61 -17.33
N LYS A 89 -23.74 -8.89 -16.36
CA LYS A 89 -25.09 -8.31 -16.47
C LYS A 89 -25.09 -6.94 -17.18
N GLN A 90 -24.60 -6.90 -18.41
CA GLN A 90 -24.60 -5.67 -19.21
C GLN A 90 -25.89 -5.53 -20.04
N PRO A 91 -26.46 -4.32 -20.18
CA PRO A 91 -27.71 -4.11 -20.90
C PRO A 91 -27.68 -4.64 -22.34
N GLY A 92 -28.68 -5.45 -22.67
CA GLY A 92 -28.91 -5.99 -24.02
C GLY A 92 -28.00 -7.15 -24.44
N LEU A 93 -27.14 -7.67 -23.55
CA LEU A 93 -26.35 -8.86 -23.83
C LEU A 93 -27.12 -10.13 -23.45
N LYS A 94 -27.33 -11.04 -24.41
CA LYS A 94 -27.72 -12.44 -24.16
C LYS A 94 -26.49 -13.36 -24.03
N ARG A 95 -25.34 -12.86 -24.47
CA ARG A 95 -24.07 -13.55 -24.52
C ARG A 95 -22.98 -12.55 -24.20
N VAL A 96 -22.08 -12.91 -23.31
CA VAL A 96 -20.95 -12.09 -22.88
C VAL A 96 -19.66 -12.87 -23.10
N LYS A 97 -18.63 -12.16 -23.56
CA LYS A 97 -17.31 -12.74 -23.77
C LYS A 97 -16.30 -12.11 -22.83
N ILE A 98 -15.34 -12.90 -22.39
CA ILE A 98 -14.08 -12.41 -21.84
C ILE A 98 -13.03 -12.65 -22.93
N THR A 99 -12.45 -11.58 -23.46
CA THR A 99 -11.46 -11.64 -24.54
C THR A 99 -10.23 -10.85 -24.18
N GLY A 100 -9.06 -11.36 -24.52
CA GLY A 100 -7.80 -10.67 -24.25
C GLY A 100 -6.65 -11.63 -24.13
N GLY A 101 -5.62 -11.25 -23.40
CA GLY A 101 -4.52 -12.13 -23.09
C GLY A 101 -3.33 -11.42 -22.48
N CYS A 102 -2.35 -12.21 -22.07
CA CYS A 102 -1.06 -11.78 -21.57
C CYS A 102 0.01 -12.16 -22.59
N VAL A 103 0.42 -11.20 -23.41
CA VAL A 103 1.39 -11.42 -24.49
C VAL A 103 2.83 -11.31 -23.97
N PRO A 104 3.74 -12.21 -24.41
CA PRO A 104 5.15 -12.15 -24.06
C PRO A 104 5.79 -10.90 -24.64
N ILE A 105 6.73 -10.35 -23.87
CA ILE A 105 7.52 -9.21 -24.25
C ILE A 105 8.97 -9.63 -24.08
N SER A 106 9.72 -9.58 -25.18
CA SER A 106 11.07 -10.13 -25.24
C SER A 106 12.12 -9.05 -25.49
N GLU A 107 13.26 -9.22 -24.83
CA GLU A 107 14.49 -8.47 -25.08
C GLU A 107 15.62 -9.44 -25.44
N GLN A 108 16.37 -9.15 -26.50
CA GLN A 108 17.52 -9.98 -26.92
C GLN A 108 17.19 -11.49 -27.03
N GLN A 109 15.96 -11.81 -27.42
CA GLN A 109 15.40 -13.18 -27.52
C GLN A 109 15.04 -13.85 -26.19
N THR A 110 15.12 -13.14 -25.07
CA THR A 110 14.66 -13.60 -23.76
C THR A 110 13.35 -12.92 -23.40
N GLU A 111 12.36 -13.66 -22.92
CA GLU A 111 11.13 -13.09 -22.38
C GLU A 111 11.43 -12.40 -21.04
N VAL A 112 11.16 -11.09 -20.96
CA VAL A 112 11.38 -10.28 -19.75
C VAL A 112 10.11 -10.06 -18.95
N GLY A 113 8.96 -10.45 -19.50
CA GLY A 113 7.67 -10.33 -18.86
C GLY A 113 6.52 -10.45 -19.84
N ARG A 114 5.30 -10.27 -19.31
CA ARG A 114 4.06 -10.30 -20.07
C ARG A 114 3.22 -9.06 -19.84
N LYS A 115 2.66 -8.55 -20.93
CA LYS A 115 1.67 -7.47 -20.90
C LYS A 115 0.27 -8.04 -21.10
N CYS A 116 -0.61 -7.76 -20.16
CA CYS A 116 -1.96 -8.28 -20.07
C CYS A 116 -3.03 -7.22 -20.29
N ASP A 117 -3.98 -7.54 -21.17
CA ASP A 117 -5.18 -6.76 -21.43
C ASP A 117 -6.37 -7.71 -21.59
N PHE A 118 -7.45 -7.46 -20.84
CA PHE A 118 -8.69 -8.25 -20.92
C PHE A 118 -9.91 -7.34 -20.99
N SER A 119 -10.85 -7.69 -21.87
CA SER A 119 -12.19 -7.11 -21.97
C SER A 119 -13.22 -8.13 -21.47
N TRP A 120 -14.26 -7.64 -20.80
CA TRP A 120 -15.42 -8.42 -20.38
C TRP A 120 -16.68 -7.76 -20.95
N GLY A 121 -17.22 -8.33 -22.02
CA GLY A 121 -18.26 -7.69 -22.82
C GLY A 121 -17.77 -6.35 -23.37
N LYS A 122 -18.44 -5.26 -23.01
CA LYS A 122 -18.08 -3.89 -23.42
C LYS A 122 -17.12 -3.19 -22.46
N LEU A 123 -16.76 -3.82 -21.34
CA LEU A 123 -15.94 -3.24 -20.28
C LEU A 123 -14.48 -3.66 -20.45
N GLN A 124 -13.54 -2.73 -20.28
CA GLN A 124 -12.13 -3.07 -20.14
C GLN A 124 -11.91 -3.58 -18.71
N ALA A 125 -11.75 -4.88 -18.54
CA ALA A 125 -11.62 -5.53 -17.24
C ALA A 125 -10.19 -5.40 -16.68
N ILE A 126 -9.18 -5.53 -17.53
CA ILE A 126 -7.76 -5.35 -17.22
C ILE A 126 -7.14 -4.51 -18.34
N ARG A 127 -6.40 -3.46 -17.97
CA ARG A 127 -5.72 -2.60 -18.93
C ARG A 127 -4.25 -2.42 -18.62
N ASN A 128 -3.37 -2.70 -19.59
CA ASN A 128 -1.92 -2.50 -19.51
C ASN A 128 -1.30 -3.05 -18.21
N VAL A 129 -1.74 -4.24 -17.76
CA VAL A 129 -1.11 -4.90 -16.62
C VAL A 129 0.19 -5.53 -17.07
N TRP A 130 1.26 -5.38 -16.30
CA TRP A 130 2.55 -5.97 -16.59
C TRP A 130 2.96 -6.94 -15.48
N PHE A 131 3.52 -8.07 -15.88
CA PHE A 131 4.18 -9.02 -15.01
C PHE A 131 5.62 -9.22 -15.47
N ASP A 132 6.58 -9.00 -14.57
CA ASP A 132 7.98 -9.25 -14.86
C ASP A 132 8.29 -10.73 -14.73
N PHE A 133 9.07 -11.23 -15.69
CA PHE A 133 9.76 -12.52 -15.62
C PHE A 133 11.26 -12.25 -15.54
N PRO A 134 11.74 -11.79 -14.38
CA PRO A 134 13.13 -11.40 -14.27
C PRO A 134 14.02 -12.62 -14.46
N ASP A 135 15.07 -12.46 -15.27
CA ASP A 135 16.20 -13.36 -15.24
C ASP A 135 16.80 -13.29 -13.84
N LYS A 136 16.58 -14.35 -13.04
CA LYS A 136 17.07 -14.40 -11.67
C LYS A 136 18.61 -14.43 -11.63
N ASP A 137 19.27 -14.80 -12.71
CA ASP A 137 20.73 -14.78 -12.79
C ASP A 137 21.26 -13.41 -13.23
N ASP A 138 20.40 -12.45 -13.61
CA ASP A 138 20.81 -11.07 -13.90
C ASP A 138 21.40 -10.41 -12.63
N PRO A 139 22.69 -9.99 -12.66
CA PRO A 139 23.32 -9.31 -11.54
C PRO A 139 22.59 -8.04 -11.11
N VAL A 140 21.95 -7.31 -12.03
CA VAL A 140 21.14 -6.13 -11.70
C VAL A 140 19.92 -6.53 -10.91
N TYR A 141 19.22 -7.59 -11.31
CA TYR A 141 18.08 -8.12 -10.57
C TYR A 141 18.45 -8.54 -9.16
N GLN A 142 19.54 -9.27 -8.99
CA GLN A 142 20.02 -9.67 -7.66
C GLN A 142 20.37 -8.47 -6.77
N GLN A 143 20.96 -7.42 -7.35
CA GLN A 143 21.23 -6.16 -6.63
C GLN A 143 19.95 -5.47 -6.18
N CYS A 144 18.94 -5.39 -7.05
CA CYS A 144 17.63 -4.85 -6.70
C CYS A 144 17.03 -5.60 -5.52
N MET A 145 16.94 -6.93 -5.59
CA MET A 145 16.32 -7.75 -4.54
C MET A 145 17.10 -7.66 -3.22
N THR A 146 18.43 -7.69 -3.26
CA THR A 146 19.27 -7.55 -2.07
C THR A 146 19.08 -6.17 -1.43
N GLY A 147 19.02 -5.10 -2.23
CA GLY A 147 18.75 -3.75 -1.76
C GLY A 147 17.39 -3.64 -1.07
N GLN A 148 16.34 -4.19 -1.68
CA GLN A 148 14.99 -4.22 -1.10
C GLN A 148 14.96 -5.00 0.23
N ALA A 149 15.58 -6.18 0.28
CA ALA A 149 15.67 -6.99 1.49
C ALA A 149 16.47 -6.27 2.60
N ALA A 150 17.51 -5.51 2.26
CA ALA A 150 18.23 -4.70 3.22
C ALA A 150 17.33 -3.63 3.86
N VAL A 151 16.43 -3.00 3.09
CA VAL A 151 15.43 -2.06 3.66
C VAL A 151 14.50 -2.76 4.65
N THR A 152 13.90 -3.89 4.25
CA THR A 152 12.91 -4.61 5.08
C THR A 152 13.52 -5.21 6.35
N THR A 153 14.81 -5.54 6.33
CA THR A 153 15.56 -6.05 7.50
C THR A 153 16.22 -4.97 8.34
N GLY A 154 15.93 -3.69 8.06
CA GLY A 154 16.40 -2.59 8.88
C GLY A 154 17.85 -2.15 8.62
N LYS A 155 18.43 -2.51 7.47
CA LYS A 155 19.78 -2.15 7.03
C LYS A 155 19.72 -1.06 5.96
N GLN A 156 19.18 0.10 6.33
CA GLN A 156 18.84 1.15 5.36
C GLN A 156 20.07 1.76 4.71
N ALA A 157 21.15 2.01 5.47
CA ALA A 157 22.38 2.56 4.91
C ALA A 157 23.01 1.62 3.87
N ASP A 158 23.05 0.31 4.17
CA ASP A 158 23.59 -0.71 3.27
C ASP A 158 22.74 -0.89 2.01
N SER A 159 21.42 -0.61 2.10
CA SER A 159 20.51 -0.71 0.95
C SER A 159 20.75 0.35 -0.13
N LEU A 160 21.20 1.56 0.26
CA LEU A 160 21.30 2.70 -0.66
C LEU A 160 22.20 2.44 -1.89
N PRO A 161 23.45 1.94 -1.76
CA PRO A 161 24.28 1.68 -2.93
C PRO A 161 23.71 0.57 -3.83
N LEU A 162 23.05 -0.44 -3.25
CA LEU A 162 22.42 -1.53 -4.00
C LEU A 162 21.23 -1.02 -4.82
N LEU A 163 20.39 -0.18 -4.21
CA LEU A 163 19.23 0.42 -4.88
C LEU A 163 19.65 1.45 -5.94
N GLU A 164 20.71 2.22 -5.70
CA GLU A 164 21.30 3.11 -6.71
C GLU A 164 21.82 2.33 -7.93
N ALA A 165 22.55 1.23 -7.69
CA ALA A 165 23.02 0.36 -8.77
C ALA A 165 21.85 -0.26 -9.54
N CYS A 166 20.83 -0.75 -8.83
CA CYS A 166 19.59 -1.25 -9.41
C CYS A 166 18.91 -0.21 -10.30
N ILE A 167 18.74 1.03 -9.82
CA ILE A 167 18.06 2.09 -10.58
C ILE A 167 18.81 2.43 -11.87
N LYS A 168 20.14 2.45 -11.83
CA LYS A 168 21.01 2.67 -13.00
C LYS A 168 21.01 1.48 -13.96
N GLY A 169 21.06 0.26 -13.43
CA GLY A 169 21.13 -0.98 -14.21
C GLY A 169 19.78 -1.37 -14.84
N SER A 170 18.67 -1.02 -14.21
CA SER A 170 17.31 -1.34 -14.66
C SER A 170 16.85 -0.40 -15.78
N ALA A 171 17.74 -0.01 -16.71
CA ALA A 171 17.50 0.98 -17.77
C ALA A 171 16.33 0.61 -18.71
N LYS A 172 15.93 -0.66 -18.73
CA LYS A 172 14.85 -1.19 -19.57
C LYS A 172 13.68 -1.82 -18.81
N ASN A 173 13.80 -1.96 -17.47
CA ASN A 173 12.72 -2.43 -16.61
C ASN A 173 12.21 -1.29 -15.72
N ASP A 174 11.16 -0.63 -16.19
CA ASP A 174 10.54 0.50 -15.51
C ASP A 174 9.89 0.10 -14.19
N GLN A 175 9.32 -1.11 -14.07
CA GLN A 175 8.70 -1.56 -12.82
C GLN A 175 9.75 -1.82 -11.74
N GLN A 176 10.83 -2.50 -12.08
CA GLN A 176 11.96 -2.76 -11.18
C GLN A 176 12.62 -1.46 -10.75
N ARG A 177 12.85 -0.53 -11.69
CA ARG A 177 13.37 0.81 -11.38
C ARG A 177 12.44 1.57 -10.45
N ARG A 178 11.13 1.57 -10.72
CA ARG A 178 10.10 2.18 -9.86
C ARG A 178 10.15 1.59 -8.45
N GLN A 179 10.20 0.27 -8.33
CA GLN A 179 10.20 -0.40 -7.05
C GLN A 179 11.47 -0.05 -6.26
N ALA A 180 12.64 -0.04 -6.91
CA ALA A 180 13.88 0.36 -6.28
C ALA A 180 13.87 1.82 -5.81
N LEU A 181 13.26 2.74 -6.58
CA LEU A 181 13.04 4.13 -6.16
C LEU A 181 12.16 4.18 -4.90
N ILE A 182 11.07 3.43 -4.84
CA ILE A 182 10.18 3.38 -3.66
C ILE A 182 10.93 2.87 -2.43
N TYR A 183 11.64 1.75 -2.54
CA TYR A 183 12.42 1.22 -1.41
C TYR A 183 13.54 2.17 -0.99
N ARG A 184 14.17 2.88 -1.93
CA ARG A 184 15.20 3.87 -1.61
C ARG A 184 14.60 5.09 -0.92
N ALA A 185 13.40 5.51 -1.30
CA ALA A 185 12.65 6.53 -0.59
C ALA A 185 12.37 6.10 0.87
N TRP A 186 12.02 4.84 1.11
CA TRP A 186 11.78 4.30 2.45
C TRP A 186 13.06 4.25 3.30
N ALA A 187 14.17 3.87 2.67
CA ALA A 187 15.49 3.89 3.30
C ALA A 187 15.90 5.32 3.68
N HIS A 188 15.74 6.28 2.76
CA HIS A 188 16.00 7.69 3.02
C HIS A 188 15.12 8.25 4.14
N TYR A 189 13.84 7.90 4.19
CA TYR A 189 12.93 8.34 5.23
C TYR A 189 13.39 7.87 6.61
N THR A 190 13.78 6.60 6.70
CA THR A 190 14.31 6.00 7.93
C THR A 190 15.60 6.69 8.40
N LEU A 191 16.42 7.13 7.44
CA LEU A 191 17.65 7.88 7.69
C LEU A 191 17.39 9.39 7.85
N GLU A 192 16.12 9.79 8.02
CA GLU A 192 15.66 11.18 8.16
C GLU A 192 16.04 12.11 6.99
N ASN A 193 16.33 11.55 5.81
CA ASN A 193 16.56 12.29 4.58
C ASN A 193 15.25 12.45 3.78
N PHE A 194 14.35 13.27 4.32
CA PHE A 194 13.03 13.50 3.72
C PHE A 194 13.07 14.11 2.31
N PRO A 195 13.98 15.06 1.97
CA PRO A 195 14.09 15.57 0.60
C PRO A 195 14.44 14.49 -0.42
N ALA A 196 15.37 13.58 -0.10
CA ALA A 196 15.69 12.46 -0.99
C ALA A 196 14.53 11.47 -1.09
N SER A 197 13.82 11.23 0.01
CA SER A 197 12.61 10.38 0.03
C SER A 197 11.54 10.88 -0.91
N LEU A 198 11.22 12.19 -0.84
CA LEU A 198 10.24 12.81 -1.72
C LEU A 198 10.68 12.76 -3.18
N LYS A 199 11.95 13.06 -3.45
CA LYS A 199 12.51 13.03 -4.81
C LYS A 199 12.38 11.65 -5.46
N ASP A 200 12.72 10.59 -4.73
CA ASP A 200 12.63 9.22 -5.23
C ASP A 200 11.17 8.78 -5.42
N GLN A 201 10.27 9.15 -4.51
CA GLN A 201 8.84 8.88 -4.66
C GLN A 201 8.25 9.59 -5.90
N GLN A 202 8.64 10.84 -6.15
CA GLN A 202 8.25 11.58 -7.36
C GLN A 202 8.81 10.94 -8.63
N ALA A 203 10.07 10.49 -8.61
CA ALA A 203 10.65 9.77 -9.74
C ALA A 203 9.92 8.44 -10.01
N ALA A 204 9.50 7.72 -8.96
CA ALA A 204 8.67 6.52 -9.11
C ALA A 204 7.31 6.85 -9.77
N PHE A 205 6.69 7.97 -9.39
CA PHE A 205 5.43 8.44 -9.98
C PHE A 205 5.55 8.94 -11.42
N ALA A 206 6.73 9.42 -11.82
CA ALA A 206 7.03 9.77 -13.20
C ALA A 206 7.11 8.54 -14.12
N ILE A 207 7.52 7.38 -13.58
CA ILE A 207 7.52 6.11 -14.33
C ILE A 207 6.10 5.57 -14.48
N SER A 208 5.36 5.47 -13.37
CA SER A 208 3.92 5.18 -13.42
C SER A 208 3.22 5.83 -12.23
N PRO A 209 1.98 6.32 -12.42
CA PRO A 209 1.20 6.91 -11.34
C PRO A 209 1.08 6.01 -10.10
N ALA A 210 0.71 6.59 -8.97
CA ALA A 210 0.47 5.86 -7.72
C ALA A 210 -0.43 4.63 -7.98
N GLN A 211 0.03 3.46 -7.56
CA GLN A 211 -0.67 2.19 -7.82
C GLN A 211 -1.66 1.86 -6.69
N GLY A 212 -1.60 2.59 -5.57
CA GLY A 212 -2.54 2.49 -4.47
C GLY A 212 -2.36 3.61 -3.46
N TYR A 213 -3.29 3.66 -2.50
CA TYR A 213 -3.30 4.70 -1.45
C TYR A 213 -1.99 4.73 -0.63
N GLY A 214 -1.32 3.59 -0.45
CA GLY A 214 -0.08 3.49 0.34
C GLY A 214 1.06 4.33 -0.21
N ASP A 215 1.21 4.41 -1.54
CA ASP A 215 2.26 5.23 -2.17
C ASP A 215 2.04 6.73 -1.85
N LEU A 216 0.79 7.18 -1.85
CA LEU A 216 0.39 8.56 -1.57
C LEU A 216 0.48 8.89 -0.08
N VAL A 217 0.10 7.95 0.79
CA VAL A 217 0.25 8.09 2.25
C VAL A 217 1.73 8.23 2.63
N ASN A 218 2.62 7.45 2.02
CA ASN A 218 4.06 7.56 2.23
C ASN A 218 4.62 8.91 1.73
N MET A 219 4.20 9.36 0.55
CA MET A 219 4.58 10.69 0.06
C MET A 219 4.13 11.81 1.02
N ALA A 220 2.88 11.74 1.49
CA ALA A 220 2.34 12.70 2.45
C ALA A 220 3.07 12.68 3.79
N LEU A 221 3.54 11.50 4.22
CA LEU A 221 4.41 11.36 5.39
C LEU A 221 5.72 12.14 5.19
N TYR A 222 6.38 12.02 4.04
CA TYR A 222 7.62 12.75 3.75
C TYR A 222 7.39 14.26 3.74
N LEU A 223 6.30 14.71 3.10
CA LEU A 223 5.90 16.11 3.06
C LEU A 223 5.64 16.65 4.49
N ARG A 224 4.96 15.89 5.34
CA ARG A 224 4.69 16.27 6.74
C ARG A 224 5.98 16.45 7.54
N GLU A 225 6.96 15.54 7.41
CA GLU A 225 8.24 15.69 8.11
C GLU A 225 9.02 16.94 7.67
N MET A 226 8.81 17.37 6.42
CA MET A 226 9.32 18.65 5.89
C MET A 226 8.40 19.86 6.21
N LYS A 227 7.37 19.66 7.04
CA LYS A 227 6.37 20.67 7.43
C LYS A 227 5.54 21.23 6.27
N GLN A 228 5.49 20.53 5.15
CA GLN A 228 4.67 20.85 3.97
C GLN A 228 3.26 20.26 4.14
N TYR A 229 2.55 20.72 5.17
CA TYR A 229 1.30 20.10 5.62
C TYR A 229 0.17 20.22 4.59
N GLN A 230 0.10 21.35 3.87
CA GLN A 230 -0.96 21.58 2.88
C GLN A 230 -0.77 20.72 1.63
N GLU A 231 0.48 20.53 1.20
CA GLU A 231 0.85 19.60 0.13
C GLU A 231 0.60 18.15 0.54
N ALA A 232 0.89 17.79 1.80
CA ALA A 232 0.56 16.48 2.35
C ALA A 232 -0.95 16.21 2.32
N LEU A 233 -1.78 17.18 2.70
CA LEU A 233 -3.25 17.07 2.61
C LEU A 233 -3.74 16.93 1.18
N THR A 234 -3.19 17.69 0.23
CA THR A 234 -3.52 17.56 -1.20
C THR A 234 -3.17 16.15 -1.71
N THR A 235 -2.04 15.60 -1.27
CA THR A 235 -1.62 14.24 -1.62
C THR A 235 -2.54 13.18 -1.00
N LEU A 236 -2.95 13.36 0.26
CA LEU A 236 -3.88 12.47 0.95
C LEU A 236 -5.30 12.50 0.36
N ALA A 237 -5.75 13.65 -0.17
CA ALA A 237 -7.02 13.72 -0.88
C ALA A 237 -7.04 12.83 -2.13
N GLN A 238 -5.88 12.63 -2.78
CA GLN A 238 -5.75 11.65 -3.87
C GLN A 238 -5.81 10.20 -3.33
N ALA A 239 -5.24 9.94 -2.14
CA ALA A 239 -5.35 8.63 -1.50
C ALA A 239 -6.80 8.27 -1.16
N GLU A 240 -7.60 9.25 -0.71
CA GLU A 240 -9.03 9.06 -0.45
C GLU A 240 -9.85 8.68 -1.69
N VAL A 241 -9.39 9.02 -2.90
CA VAL A 241 -10.06 8.58 -4.14
C VAL A 241 -10.04 7.06 -4.24
N PHE A 242 -8.93 6.40 -3.89
CA PHE A 242 -8.85 4.94 -3.85
C PHE A 242 -9.80 4.35 -2.81
N ASP A 243 -9.91 4.97 -1.63
CA ASP A 243 -10.81 4.52 -0.57
C ASP A 243 -12.29 4.65 -0.96
N LYS A 244 -12.66 5.77 -1.59
CA LYS A 244 -14.01 6.00 -2.12
C LYS A 244 -14.36 4.99 -3.23
N GLN A 245 -13.42 4.71 -4.13
CA GLN A 245 -13.60 3.70 -5.17
C GLN A 245 -13.81 2.31 -4.56
N ALA A 246 -13.09 1.98 -3.49
CA ALA A 246 -13.25 0.75 -2.71
C ALA A 246 -14.43 0.78 -1.71
N ARG A 247 -15.21 1.87 -1.67
CA ARG A 247 -16.36 2.07 -0.76
C ARG A 247 -16.04 1.82 0.71
N ARG A 248 -14.86 2.26 1.15
CA ARG A 248 -14.40 2.09 2.53
C ARG A 248 -13.93 3.41 3.12
N ILE A 249 -13.90 3.47 4.44
CA ILE A 249 -13.15 4.48 5.19
C ILE A 249 -11.89 3.78 5.69
N SER A 250 -10.70 4.27 5.31
CA SER A 250 -9.44 3.66 5.72
C SER A 250 -8.75 4.46 6.79
N MET A 251 -8.54 3.86 7.97
CA MET A 251 -7.76 4.49 9.03
C MET A 251 -6.34 4.86 8.56
N SER A 252 -5.75 4.07 7.66
CA SER A 252 -4.43 4.35 7.07
C SER A 252 -4.36 5.66 6.27
N THR A 253 -5.50 6.14 5.75
CA THR A 253 -5.60 7.41 5.01
C THR A 253 -6.10 8.54 5.91
N GLN A 254 -7.14 8.27 6.72
CA GLN A 254 -7.79 9.28 7.55
C GLN A 254 -6.92 9.74 8.73
N TYR A 255 -6.14 8.83 9.33
CA TYR A 255 -5.23 9.19 10.44
C TYR A 255 -4.16 10.21 10.00
N PRO A 256 -3.42 10.02 8.88
CA PRO A 256 -2.51 11.04 8.35
C PRO A 256 -3.19 12.36 7.99
N ILE A 257 -4.45 12.36 7.52
CA ILE A 257 -5.22 13.59 7.25
C ILE A 257 -5.43 14.35 8.55
N GLY A 258 -5.98 13.68 9.57
CA GLY A 258 -6.18 14.27 10.89
C GLY A 258 -4.88 14.81 11.48
N TRP A 259 -3.75 14.14 11.23
CA TRP A 259 -2.46 14.55 11.79
C TRP A 259 -1.97 15.85 11.15
N ASN A 260 -2.03 15.95 9.82
CA ASN A 260 -1.65 17.17 9.14
C ASN A 260 -2.60 18.34 9.49
N LEU A 261 -3.91 18.09 9.60
CA LEU A 261 -4.87 19.11 10.04
C LEU A 261 -4.56 19.63 11.45
N GLN A 262 -4.27 18.72 12.40
CA GLN A 262 -3.91 19.07 13.77
C GLN A 262 -2.60 19.89 13.82
N LEU A 263 -1.57 19.50 13.04
CA LEU A 263 -0.32 20.25 12.96
C LEU A 263 -0.50 21.65 12.34
N MET A 264 -1.51 21.84 11.51
CA MET A 264 -1.90 23.15 10.97
C MET A 264 -2.80 23.96 11.92
N GLY A 265 -3.18 23.42 13.08
CA GLY A 265 -4.12 24.04 14.01
C GLY A 265 -5.58 24.00 13.57
N ARG A 266 -5.90 23.27 12.50
CA ARG A 266 -7.27 23.05 11.97
C ARG A 266 -7.96 21.96 12.80
N ASN A 267 -8.09 22.23 14.09
CA ASN A 267 -8.42 21.22 15.09
C ASN A 267 -9.86 20.70 14.96
N GLU A 268 -10.84 21.53 14.58
CA GLU A 268 -12.22 21.07 14.35
C GLU A 268 -12.30 20.04 13.22
N GLU A 269 -11.56 20.29 12.14
CA GLU A 269 -11.50 19.37 11.00
C GLU A 269 -10.76 18.08 11.35
N ALA A 270 -9.68 18.18 12.13
CA ALA A 270 -8.97 17.02 12.64
C ALA A 270 -9.87 16.15 13.55
N VAL A 271 -10.63 16.76 14.46
CA VAL A 271 -11.59 16.04 15.31
C VAL A 271 -12.63 15.33 14.46
N LYS A 272 -13.18 16.00 13.45
CA LYS A 272 -14.21 15.43 12.57
C LYS A 272 -13.67 14.20 11.82
N VAL A 273 -12.56 14.35 11.11
CA VAL A 273 -12.02 13.28 10.25
C VAL A 273 -11.62 12.05 11.06
N LEU A 274 -11.04 12.25 12.26
CA LEU A 274 -10.67 11.15 13.16
C LEU A 274 -11.90 10.48 13.77
N THR A 275 -12.94 11.25 14.11
CA THR A 275 -14.20 10.72 14.62
C THR A 275 -14.92 9.85 13.60
N ASP A 276 -15.00 10.30 12.36
CA ASP A 276 -15.62 9.55 11.26
C ASP A 276 -14.84 8.26 10.93
N ALA A 277 -13.53 8.25 11.18
CA ALA A 277 -12.66 7.09 10.93
C ALA A 277 -12.68 6.03 12.05
N ILE A 278 -12.94 6.41 13.32
CA ILE A 278 -12.90 5.50 14.47
C ILE A 278 -13.73 4.22 14.29
N PRO A 279 -14.97 4.26 13.75
CA PRO A 279 -15.76 3.04 13.53
C PRO A 279 -15.06 1.99 12.65
N ALA A 280 -14.19 2.40 11.72
CA ALA A 280 -13.47 1.49 10.84
C ALA A 280 -12.32 0.76 11.56
N GLN A 281 -11.72 1.38 12.57
CA GLN A 281 -10.65 0.76 13.37
C GLN A 281 -10.68 1.29 14.82
N PRO A 282 -11.64 0.84 15.64
CA PRO A 282 -11.91 1.43 16.95
C PRO A 282 -10.83 1.14 17.99
N ASN A 283 -9.94 0.18 17.72
CA ASN A 283 -8.84 -0.24 18.59
C ASN A 283 -7.49 0.34 18.18
N PHE A 284 -7.43 1.29 17.23
CA PHE A 284 -6.18 1.96 16.87
C PHE A 284 -5.88 3.09 17.87
N PRO A 285 -4.87 2.94 18.77
CA PRO A 285 -4.69 3.87 19.88
C PRO A 285 -4.39 5.30 19.41
N PHE A 286 -3.52 5.43 18.40
CA PHE A 286 -2.98 6.71 17.98
C PHE A 286 -4.04 7.67 17.43
N THR A 287 -5.17 7.17 16.93
CA THR A 287 -6.31 8.02 16.53
C THR A 287 -6.88 8.78 17.72
N TYR A 288 -7.02 8.13 18.88
CA TYR A 288 -7.49 8.79 20.10
C TYR A 288 -6.46 9.78 20.63
N TYR A 289 -5.17 9.42 20.64
CA TYR A 289 -4.12 10.37 21.03
C TYR A 289 -4.16 11.63 20.18
N LEU A 290 -4.24 11.47 18.85
CA LEU A 290 -4.24 12.60 17.94
C LEU A 290 -5.54 13.42 18.01
N ARG A 291 -6.68 12.77 18.18
CA ARG A 291 -7.96 13.47 18.40
C ARG A 291 -7.97 14.21 19.74
N GLY A 292 -7.34 13.65 20.77
CA GLY A 292 -7.12 14.30 22.05
C GLY A 292 -6.26 15.56 21.94
N LEU A 293 -5.17 15.52 21.15
CA LEU A 293 -4.38 16.71 20.83
C LEU A 293 -5.19 17.78 20.08
N ALA A 294 -6.07 17.37 19.15
CA ALA A 294 -6.95 18.30 18.46
C ALA A 294 -7.99 18.90 19.42
N HIS A 295 -8.61 18.11 20.29
CA HIS A 295 -9.50 18.61 21.34
C HIS A 295 -8.83 19.58 22.31
N GLU A 296 -7.57 19.32 22.68
CA GLU A 296 -6.77 20.26 23.47
C GLU A 296 -6.57 21.59 22.72
N GLY A 297 -6.26 21.53 21.42
CA GLY A 297 -6.15 22.72 20.57
C GLY A 297 -7.45 23.52 20.45
N LEU A 298 -8.60 22.90 20.73
CA LEU A 298 -9.92 23.54 20.85
C LEU A 298 -10.25 23.99 22.28
N ALA A 299 -9.30 23.91 23.21
CA ALA A 299 -9.50 24.11 24.64
C ALA A 299 -10.56 23.19 25.28
N ASN A 300 -10.93 22.08 24.63
CA ASN A 300 -11.86 21.09 25.17
C ASN A 300 -11.10 20.05 26.00
N ARG A 301 -10.69 20.47 27.20
CA ARG A 301 -9.83 19.67 28.10
C ARG A 301 -10.48 18.35 28.54
N GLU A 302 -11.80 18.34 28.75
CA GLU A 302 -12.55 17.13 29.14
C GLU A 302 -12.53 16.08 28.03
N ALA A 303 -12.85 16.46 26.79
CA ALA A 303 -12.79 15.54 25.65
C ALA A 303 -11.36 15.05 25.37
N ALA A 304 -10.37 15.96 25.47
CA ALA A 304 -8.97 15.59 25.32
C ALA A 304 -8.55 14.54 26.35
N LYS A 305 -8.92 14.72 27.63
CA LYS A 305 -8.64 13.77 28.71
C LYS A 305 -9.26 12.40 28.42
N ALA A 306 -10.53 12.35 28.02
CA ALA A 306 -11.21 11.10 27.69
C ALA A 306 -10.52 10.32 26.56
N ASP A 307 -10.08 11.03 25.52
CA ASP A 307 -9.34 10.44 24.40
C ASP A 307 -7.95 9.94 24.83
N PHE A 308 -7.25 10.67 25.69
CA PHE A 308 -5.96 10.23 26.24
C PHE A 308 -6.09 9.00 27.15
N GLU A 309 -7.16 8.91 27.94
CA GLU A 309 -7.47 7.71 28.72
C GLU A 309 -7.74 6.52 27.80
N LYS A 310 -8.48 6.71 26.71
CA LYS A 310 -8.73 5.67 25.72
C LYS A 310 -7.46 5.24 24.97
N PHE A 311 -6.61 6.18 24.60
CA PHE A 311 -5.28 5.89 24.04
C PHE A 311 -4.50 4.97 24.97
N LYS A 312 -4.41 5.30 26.26
CA LYS A 312 -3.69 4.48 27.24
C LYS A 312 -4.27 3.06 27.36
N GLU A 313 -5.59 2.94 27.46
CA GLU A 313 -6.28 1.65 27.54
C GLU A 313 -5.91 0.74 26.37
N LEU A 314 -5.93 1.29 25.16
CA LEU A 314 -5.62 0.55 23.94
C LEU A 314 -4.12 0.27 23.80
N LEU A 315 -3.25 1.19 24.24
CA LEU A 315 -1.79 1.06 24.14
C LEU A 315 -1.27 -0.24 24.76
N VAL A 316 -1.79 -0.62 25.94
CA VAL A 316 -1.34 -1.82 26.69
C VAL A 316 -1.65 -3.13 25.96
N THR A 317 -2.65 -3.12 25.07
CA THR A 317 -3.12 -4.32 24.36
C THR A 317 -2.75 -4.33 22.88
N PHE A 318 -2.16 -3.24 22.38
CA PHE A 318 -1.83 -3.12 20.96
C PHE A 318 -0.50 -3.85 20.65
N PRO A 319 -0.51 -4.86 19.77
CA PRO A 319 0.65 -5.71 19.55
C PRO A 319 1.77 -4.95 18.82
N GLY A 320 3.03 -5.17 19.19
CA GLY A 320 4.18 -4.63 18.42
C GLY A 320 4.49 -3.15 18.66
N ILE A 321 3.90 -2.50 19.67
CA ILE A 321 4.28 -1.13 20.04
C ILE A 321 5.71 -1.08 20.56
N ASP A 322 6.54 -0.24 19.95
CA ASP A 322 7.77 0.23 20.57
C ASP A 322 7.47 1.37 21.55
N MET A 323 7.52 1.02 22.83
CA MET A 323 7.35 1.95 23.94
C MET A 323 8.42 3.05 23.94
N ASN A 324 9.58 2.84 23.32
CA ASN A 324 10.66 3.82 23.26
C ASN A 324 10.57 4.74 22.04
N SER A 325 9.62 4.52 21.13
CA SER A 325 9.47 5.37 19.96
C SER A 325 9.15 6.81 20.35
N ARG A 326 9.67 7.77 19.56
CA ARG A 326 9.47 9.21 19.80
C ARG A 326 8.00 9.58 19.97
N LEU A 327 7.11 8.98 19.18
CA LEU A 327 5.67 9.25 19.23
C LEU A 327 5.05 8.76 20.55
N VAL A 328 5.38 7.55 20.98
CA VAL A 328 4.85 6.97 22.23
C VAL A 328 5.40 7.73 23.44
N GLN A 329 6.69 8.08 23.45
CA GLN A 329 7.29 8.88 24.52
C GLN A 329 6.66 10.28 24.62
N ALA A 330 6.39 10.93 23.48
CA ALA A 330 5.65 12.19 23.47
C ALA A 330 4.22 12.02 24.02
N ALA A 331 3.53 10.93 23.67
CA ALA A 331 2.21 10.64 24.17
C ALA A 331 2.20 10.35 25.67
N ILE A 332 3.18 9.60 26.19
CA ILE A 332 3.34 9.33 27.64
C ILE A 332 3.52 10.62 28.42
N LYS A 333 4.37 11.54 27.93
CA LYS A 333 4.50 12.87 28.54
C LYS A 333 3.15 13.61 28.55
N LYS A 334 2.38 13.50 27.48
CA LYS A 334 1.05 14.09 27.40
C LYS A 334 0.06 13.50 28.40
N LEU A 335 0.11 12.19 28.63
CA LEU A 335 -0.69 11.53 29.67
C LEU A 335 -0.36 12.10 31.06
N GLN A 336 0.92 12.34 31.36
CA GLN A 336 1.36 12.93 32.63
C GLN A 336 0.84 14.36 32.83
N GLU A 337 0.83 15.19 31.77
CA GLU A 337 0.26 16.56 31.81
C GLU A 337 -1.24 16.57 32.15
N TYR A 338 -1.95 15.48 31.88
CA TYR A 338 -3.37 15.29 32.21
C TYR A 338 -3.59 14.52 33.52
N GLY A 339 -2.52 14.20 34.26
CA GLY A 339 -2.60 13.41 35.48
C GLY A 339 -3.05 11.97 35.24
N ILE A 340 -2.88 11.45 34.03
CA ILE A 340 -3.25 10.08 33.66
C ILE A 340 -2.05 9.18 33.96
N PRO A 341 -2.14 8.25 34.94
CA PRO A 341 -1.02 7.40 35.30
C PRO A 341 -0.73 6.43 34.16
N VAL A 342 0.55 6.36 33.77
CA VAL A 342 1.10 5.35 32.88
C VAL A 342 1.75 4.32 33.79
N ASN A 343 1.01 3.27 34.14
CA ASN A 343 1.63 2.15 34.85
C ASN A 343 2.59 1.49 33.87
N ASP A 344 3.86 1.35 34.25
CA ASP A 344 4.83 0.57 33.49
C ASP A 344 4.19 -0.77 33.16
N ALA A 345 3.91 -0.99 31.87
CA ALA A 345 3.26 -2.19 31.39
C ALA A 345 4.27 -3.34 31.52
N LYS A 346 4.32 -3.93 32.72
CA LYS A 346 4.99 -5.18 33.11
C LYS A 346 6.52 -5.19 32.95
N ASN A 347 7.19 -5.33 34.10
CA ASN A 347 8.41 -6.13 34.21
C ASN A 347 8.22 -7.53 33.62
#